data_AF-A0AAW7X3J3-F1
#
_entry.id   AF-A0AAW7X3J3-F1
#
_cell.length_a   1.000
_cell.length_b   1.000
_cell.length_c   1.000
_cell.angle_alpha   90.00
_cell.angle_beta   90.00
_cell.angle_gamma   90.00
#
_symmetry.space_group_name_H-M   'P 1'
#
loop_
_entity.id
_entity.type
_entity.pdbx_description
1 polymer ?
#
loop_
_entity_poly.entity_id
_entity_poly.type
_entity_poly.pdbx_seq_one_letter_code
_entity_poly.pdbx_strand_id
1 'polypeptide(L)'
;MTDNTPLSPNESKPKQNLIKRKLGGLKRKIDTRIREKAIARATTRIYLHGKRPEEYDADLLEVIVKEEEDKLKSELKDKSIIMLLAALGLSFWS
;
A
#
# COMPACT_ATOMS: atom_id res chain seq x y z
N MET A 1 61.35 4.67 -4.49
CA MET A 1 60.50 3.80 -3.66
C MET A 1 59.52 4.70 -2.92
N THR A 2 58.31 4.89 -3.44
CA THR A 2 57.22 5.53 -2.69
C THR A 2 56.14 4.48 -2.52
N ASP A 3 55.93 4.06 -1.28
CA ASP A 3 54.85 3.19 -0.88
C ASP A 3 53.54 3.98 -1.00
N ASN A 4 52.84 3.75 -2.11
CA ASN A 4 51.49 4.27 -2.31
C ASN A 4 50.49 3.16 -2.03
N THR A 5 50.47 2.67 -0.79
CA THR A 5 49.31 1.95 -0.26
C THR A 5 48.15 2.95 -0.13
N PRO A 6 47.07 2.86 -0.92
CA PRO A 6 45.91 3.71 -0.71
C PRO A 6 45.24 3.29 0.60
N LEU A 7 45.18 4.22 1.55
CA LEU A 7 44.40 4.08 2.77
C LEU A 7 42.91 3.87 2.40
N SER A 8 42.32 2.82 2.98
CA SER A 8 40.93 2.40 2.81
C SER A 8 39.93 3.50 3.19
N PRO A 9 39.00 3.92 2.30
CA PRO A 9 37.94 4.84 2.67
C PRO A 9 36.81 4.11 3.43
N ASN A 10 36.87 4.25 4.76
CA ASN A 10 35.80 4.11 5.75
C ASN A 10 34.37 4.36 5.22
N GLU A 11 33.50 3.35 5.35
CA GLU A 11 32.05 3.38 5.15
C GLU A 11 31.31 4.21 6.23
N SER A 12 30.45 5.14 5.82
CA SER A 12 29.35 5.61 6.68
C SER A 12 28.11 6.08 5.90
N LYS A 13 27.26 5.14 5.44
CA LYS A 13 25.86 5.47 5.06
C LYS A 13 24.76 4.63 5.77
N PRO A 14 24.72 4.55 7.12
CA PRO A 14 23.74 3.71 7.82
C PRO A 14 22.35 4.35 8.04
N LYS A 15 22.19 5.68 8.03
CA LYS A 15 20.94 6.32 8.47
C LYS A 15 19.80 6.33 7.42
N GLN A 16 20.11 6.55 6.15
CA GLN A 16 19.06 6.65 5.10
C GLN A 16 18.35 5.31 4.86
N ASN A 17 19.06 4.19 5.04
CA ASN A 17 18.50 2.85 4.86
C ASN A 17 17.41 2.50 5.89
N LEU A 18 17.46 3.07 7.10
CA LEU A 18 16.52 2.73 8.16
C LEU A 18 15.12 3.32 7.92
N ILE A 19 15.05 4.59 7.50
CA ILE A 19 13.77 5.26 7.20
C ILE A 19 13.09 4.59 6.02
N LYS A 20 13.83 4.32 4.93
CA LYS A 20 13.33 3.59 3.76
C LYS A 20 12.78 2.22 4.14
N ARG A 21 13.47 1.48 5.02
CA ARG A 21 13.02 0.17 5.51
C ARG A 21 11.74 0.27 6.35
N LYS A 22 11.63 1.25 7.25
CA LYS A 22 10.42 1.48 8.05
C LYS A 22 9.21 1.86 7.18
N LEU A 23 9.39 2.78 6.23
CA LEU A 23 8.35 3.16 5.27
C LEU A 23 7.92 1.98 4.39
N GLY A 24 8.87 1.18 3.91
CA GLY A 24 8.58 -0.04 3.16
C GLY A 24 7.76 -1.06 3.96
N GLY A 25 8.09 -1.24 5.25
CA GLY A 25 7.33 -2.11 6.15
C GLY A 25 5.90 -1.62 6.38
N LEU A 26 5.72 -0.31 6.57
CA LEU A 26 4.39 0.28 6.72
C LEU A 26 3.56 0.16 5.44
N LYS A 27 4.14 0.47 4.29
CA LYS A 27 3.49 0.29 2.98
C LYS A 27 3.01 -1.14 2.80
N ARG A 28 3.86 -2.13 3.08
CA ARG A 28 3.49 -3.55 2.98
C ARG A 28 2.32 -3.90 3.89
N LYS A 29 2.31 -3.40 5.13
CA LYS A 29 1.20 -3.61 6.08
C LYS A 29 -0.11 -3.01 5.55
N ILE A 30 -0.06 -1.80 5.00
CA ILE A 30 -1.22 -1.15 4.38
C ILE A 30 -1.70 -1.95 3.17
N ASP A 31 -0.80 -2.34 2.27
CA ASP A 31 -1.13 -3.13 1.08
C ASP A 31 -1.81 -4.46 1.46
N THR A 32 -1.31 -5.16 2.49
CA THR A 32 -1.95 -6.38 3.03
C THR A 32 -3.37 -6.10 3.53
N ARG A 33 -3.58 -5.04 4.31
CA ARG A 33 -4.91 -4.69 4.83
C ARG A 33 -5.89 -4.29 3.72
N ILE A 34 -5.40 -3.60 2.68
CA ILE A 34 -6.21 -3.26 1.51
C ILE A 34 -6.63 -4.55 0.80
N ARG A 35 -5.71 -5.49 0.57
CA ARG A 35 -6.02 -6.76 -0.09
C ARG A 35 -7.01 -7.61 0.72
N GLU A 36 -6.83 -7.76 2.02
CA GLU A 36 -7.78 -8.46 2.91
C GLU A 36 -9.19 -7.84 2.81
N LYS A 37 -9.28 -6.51 2.81
CA LYS A 37 -10.55 -5.79 2.67
C LYS A 37 -11.14 -5.92 1.27
N ALA A 38 -10.31 -5.96 0.23
CA ALA A 38 -10.73 -6.19 -1.15
C ALA A 38 -11.35 -7.59 -1.30
N ILE A 39 -10.72 -8.62 -0.72
CA ILE A 39 -11.26 -9.98 -0.67
C ILE A 39 -12.62 -9.97 0.04
N ALA A 40 -12.75 -9.32 1.19
CA ALA A 40 -14.02 -9.23 1.90
C ALA A 40 -15.12 -8.55 1.05
N ARG A 41 -14.81 -7.42 0.39
CA ARG A 41 -15.76 -6.72 -0.50
C ARG A 41 -16.14 -7.55 -1.72
N ALA A 42 -15.16 -8.21 -2.34
CA ALA A 42 -15.37 -9.11 -3.48
C ALA A 42 -16.29 -10.27 -3.08
N THR A 43 -16.04 -10.91 -1.95
CA THR A 43 -16.88 -11.96 -1.39
C THR A 43 -18.30 -11.47 -1.12
N THR A 44 -18.47 -10.30 -0.49
CA THR A 44 -19.80 -9.70 -0.29
C THR A 44 -20.50 -9.46 -1.63
N ARG A 45 -19.81 -8.89 -2.62
CA ARG A 45 -20.34 -8.63 -3.97
C ARG A 45 -20.81 -9.92 -4.64
N ILE A 46 -20.02 -10.99 -4.56
CA ILE A 46 -20.36 -12.31 -5.10
C ILE A 46 -21.63 -12.86 -4.45
N TYR A 47 -21.73 -12.80 -3.12
CA TYR A 47 -22.92 -13.24 -2.40
C TYR A 47 -24.17 -12.41 -2.73
N LEU A 48 -24.03 -11.09 -2.89
CA LEU A 48 -25.15 -10.22 -3.30
C LEU A 48 -25.68 -10.55 -4.70
N HIS A 49 -24.87 -11.19 -5.55
CA HIS A 49 -25.31 -11.73 -6.85
C HIS A 49 -25.84 -13.16 -6.77
N GLY A 50 -26.06 -13.71 -5.57
CA GLY A 50 -26.58 -15.06 -5.38
C GLY A 50 -25.59 -16.16 -5.79
N LYS A 51 -24.29 -15.84 -5.82
CA LYS A 51 -23.21 -16.78 -6.12
C LYS A 51 -22.31 -16.98 -4.91
N ARG A 52 -21.46 -18.01 -4.95
CA ARG A 52 -20.44 -18.25 -3.92
C ARG A 52 -19.03 -18.12 -4.52
N PRO A 53 -18.02 -17.68 -3.75
CA PRO A 53 -16.66 -17.54 -4.26
C PRO A 53 -16.11 -18.83 -4.88
N GLU A 54 -16.47 -19.99 -4.33
CA GLU A 54 -16.00 -21.30 -4.80
C GLU A 54 -16.56 -21.69 -6.18
N GLU A 55 -17.53 -20.93 -6.69
CA GLU A 55 -18.16 -21.15 -8.01
C GLU A 55 -17.41 -20.42 -9.14
N TYR A 56 -16.37 -19.66 -8.81
CA TYR A 56 -15.55 -18.92 -9.76
C TYR A 56 -14.17 -19.58 -9.93
N ASP A 57 -13.59 -19.44 -11.11
CA ASP A 57 -12.18 -19.75 -11.34
C ASP A 57 -11.28 -18.80 -10.53
N ALA A 58 -10.10 -19.27 -10.12
CA ALA A 58 -9.10 -18.50 -9.40
C ALA A 58 -8.69 -17.22 -10.16
N ASP A 59 -8.55 -17.28 -11.49
CA ASP A 59 -8.18 -16.12 -12.29
C ASP A 59 -9.26 -15.04 -12.26
N LEU A 60 -10.53 -15.46 -12.35
CA LEU A 60 -11.67 -14.54 -12.31
C LEU A 60 -11.87 -13.96 -10.90
N LEU A 61 -11.68 -14.76 -9.85
CA LEU A 61 -11.66 -14.27 -8.47
C LEU A 61 -10.58 -13.21 -8.26
N GLU A 62 -9.38 -13.44 -8.78
CA GLU A 62 -8.29 -12.48 -8.67
C GLU A 62 -8.61 -11.17 -9.37
N VAL A 63 -9.23 -11.21 -10.56
CA VAL A 63 -9.72 -9.99 -11.24
C VAL A 63 -10.73 -9.24 -10.37
N ILE A 64 -11.74 -9.93 -9.84
CA ILE A 64 -12.77 -9.35 -8.97
C ILE A 64 -12.15 -8.71 -7.72
N VAL A 65 -11.23 -9.41 -7.05
CA VAL A 65 -10.51 -8.88 -5.89
C VAL A 65 -9.65 -7.68 -6.29
N LYS A 66 -8.99 -7.74 -7.45
CA LYS A 66 -8.12 -6.66 -7.92
C LYS A 66 -8.88 -5.37 -8.18
N GLU A 67 -10.06 -5.47 -8.79
CA GLU A 67 -10.96 -4.33 -8.97
C GLU A 67 -11.32 -3.67 -7.62
N GLU A 68 -11.67 -4.48 -6.61
CA GLU A 68 -11.99 -3.95 -5.28
C GLU A 68 -10.76 -3.37 -4.57
N GLU A 69 -9.57 -3.94 -4.79
CA GLU A 69 -8.29 -3.43 -4.29
C GLU A 69 -8.00 -2.04 -4.86
N ASP A 70 -8.21 -1.86 -6.17
CA ASP A 70 -7.95 -0.60 -6.86
C ASP A 70 -8.96 0.49 -6.47
N LYS A 71 -10.24 0.12 -6.30
CA LYS A 71 -11.26 1.03 -5.72
C LYS A 71 -10.87 1.49 -4.32
N LEU A 72 -10.46 0.57 -3.45
CA LEU A 72 -10.03 0.89 -2.08
C LEU A 72 -8.80 1.80 -2.05
N LYS A 73 -7.83 1.59 -2.96
CA LYS A 73 -6.66 2.47 -3.07
C LYS A 73 -7.06 3.87 -3.51
N SER A 74 -7.97 3.99 -4.47
CA SER A 74 -8.48 5.30 -4.88
C SER A 74 -9.20 5.99 -3.72
N GLU A 75 -10.14 5.30 -3.07
CA GLU A 75 -10.86 5.82 -1.90
C GLU A 75 -9.90 6.30 -0.80
N LEU A 76 -8.85 5.51 -0.51
CA LEU A 76 -7.86 5.87 0.50
C LEU A 76 -7.07 7.13 0.10
N LYS A 77 -6.64 7.22 -1.16
CA LYS A 77 -5.93 8.39 -1.69
C LYS A 77 -6.81 9.65 -1.58
N ASP A 78 -8.05 9.57 -2.02
CA ASP A 78 -8.97 10.71 -2.04
C ASP A 78 -9.31 11.16 -0.61
N LYS A 79 -9.64 10.22 0.28
CA LYS A 79 -9.89 10.51 1.71
C LYS A 79 -8.65 11.02 2.42
N SER A 80 -7.45 10.55 2.07
CA SER A 80 -6.20 11.00 2.69
C SER A 80 -5.89 12.46 2.39
N ILE A 81 -6.21 12.93 1.18
CA ILE A 81 -6.07 14.34 0.80
C ILE A 81 -7.03 15.18 1.64
N ILE A 82 -8.30 14.78 1.72
CA ILE A 82 -9.31 15.49 2.54
C ILE A 82 -8.87 15.52 4.01
N MET A 83 -8.38 14.40 4.55
CA MET A 83 -7.87 14.32 5.92
C MET A 83 -6.66 15.25 6.13
N LEU A 84 -5.72 15.31 5.18
CA LEU A 84 -4.59 16.21 5.24
C LEU A 84 -5.03 17.68 5.21
N LEU A 85 -5.95 18.03 4.30
CA LEU A 85 -6.50 19.38 4.20
C LEU A 85 -7.19 19.79 5.51
N ALA A 86 -8.00 18.90 6.10
CA ALA A 86 -8.65 19.14 7.38
C ALA A 86 -7.63 19.30 8.52
N ALA A 87 -6.59 18.47 8.55
CA ALA A 87 -5.52 18.59 9.55
C ALA A 87 -4.72 19.90 9.41
N LEU A 88 -4.63 20.46 8.20
CA LEU A 88 -4.04 21.77 7.93
C LEU A 88 -5.02 22.94 8.19
N GLY A 89 -6.23 22.66 8.67
CA GLY A 89 -7.24 23.69 8.96
C GLY A 89 -7.95 24.25 7.73
N LEU A 90 -7.78 23.62 6.56
CA LEU A 90 -8.47 24.01 5.33
C LEU A 90 -9.87 23.37 5.34
N SER A 91 -10.84 24.08 5.91
CA SER A 91 -12.26 23.75 5.81
C SER A 91 -12.88 24.52 4.65
N PHE A 92 -13.20 23.84 3.54
CA PHE A 92 -13.89 24.44 2.39
C PHE A 92 -15.41 24.61 2.61
N TRP A 93 -15.80 24.97 3.84
CA TRP A 93 -17.19 25.22 4.25
C TRP A 93 -17.24 26.50 5.11
N SER A 94 -17.28 27.63 4.41
CA SER A 94 -18.37 28.60 4.55
C SER A 94 -19.43 28.27 3.50
#